data_AF-R8GWX6-F1
#
_entry.id   AF-R8GWX6-F1
#
_cell.length_a   1.000
_cell.length_b   1.000
_cell.length_c   1.000
_cell.angle_alpha   90.00
_cell.angle_beta   90.00
_cell.angle_gamma   90.00
#
_symmetry.space_group_name_H-M   'P 1'
#
loop_
_entity.id
_entity.type
_entity.pdbx_description
1 polymer ?
#
loop_
_entity_poly.entity_id
_entity_poly.type
_entity_poly.pdbx_seq_one_letter_code
_entity_poly.pdbx_strand_id
1 'polypeptide(L)'
;MGKNYSVDRDKKGRYRHSYVFMRGTDVEIKLLGHESLLKGKVTTIEEYYCVLDVEGDGDPYQVTVNFAEIKYIRHEEFVSVEERSPNYTLEDKKTSFVFEIGEKIACTFKDGKRMKGFVLSEGAYYLYIKTEKGNFCTIMKSALSGSGANI
;
A
#
# COMPACT_ATOMS: atom_id res chain seq x y z
N MET A 1 13.14 -21.76 11.98
CA MET A 1 13.74 -21.20 10.74
C MET A 1 12.61 -20.92 9.77
N GLY A 2 12.09 -19.69 9.77
CA GLY A 2 11.08 -19.26 8.81
C GLY A 2 11.69 -19.21 7.41
N LYS A 3 10.98 -19.74 6.41
CA LYS A 3 11.39 -19.61 5.01
C LYS A 3 11.39 -18.12 4.66
N ASN A 4 12.57 -17.54 4.42
CA ASN A 4 12.66 -16.21 3.84
C ASN A 4 11.97 -16.27 2.48
N TYR A 5 10.88 -15.51 2.32
CA TYR A 5 10.27 -15.34 1.01
C TYR A 5 11.31 -14.70 0.10
N SER A 6 11.48 -15.23 -1.11
CA SER A 6 12.42 -14.65 -2.08
C SER A 6 11.94 -13.26 -2.44
N VAL A 7 12.71 -12.25 -2.06
CA VAL A 7 12.50 -10.87 -2.46
C VAL A 7 12.72 -10.81 -3.97
N ASP A 8 11.62 -10.93 -4.72
CA ASP A 8 11.65 -10.93 -6.17
C ASP A 8 12.09 -9.53 -6.63
N ARG A 9 13.19 -9.46 -7.38
CA ARG A 9 13.77 -8.21 -7.90
C ARG A 9 13.72 -8.28 -9.41
N ASP A 10 13.34 -7.18 -10.06
CA ASP A 10 13.43 -7.12 -11.51
C ASP A 10 14.90 -7.10 -11.98
N LYS A 11 15.11 -7.24 -13.29
CA LYS A 11 16.45 -7.24 -13.91
C LYS A 11 17.25 -5.94 -13.68
N LYS A 12 16.63 -4.89 -13.13
CA LYS A 12 17.26 -3.62 -12.76
C LYS A 12 17.45 -3.48 -11.24
N GLY A 13 17.22 -4.54 -10.47
CA GLY A 13 17.37 -4.57 -9.02
C GLY A 13 16.21 -3.94 -8.24
N ARG A 14 15.10 -3.58 -8.89
CA ARG A 14 13.93 -2.97 -8.24
C ARG A 14 13.06 -4.06 -7.62
N TYR A 15 12.54 -3.82 -6.42
CA TYR A 15 11.65 -4.77 -5.73
C TYR A 15 10.37 -5.01 -6.54
N ARG A 16 10.05 -6.27 -6.87
CA ARG A 16 8.73 -6.71 -7.39
C ARG A 16 7.65 -6.75 -6.31
N HIS A 17 8.03 -6.72 -5.03
CA HIS A 17 7.15 -6.40 -3.90
C HIS A 17 6.88 -4.89 -3.83
N SER A 18 6.69 -4.23 -4.97
CA SER A 18 6.45 -2.81 -5.00
C SER A 18 5.07 -2.57 -4.43
N TYR A 19 5.03 -2.14 -3.17
CA TYR A 19 3.90 -1.36 -2.68
C TYR A 19 3.52 -0.32 -3.76
N VAL A 20 2.24 0.00 -3.86
CA VAL A 20 1.78 0.76 -5.03
C VAL A 20 2.39 2.16 -5.11
N PHE A 21 2.93 2.69 -4.00
CA PHE A 21 3.66 3.96 -3.95
C PHE A 21 5.14 3.88 -4.35
N MET A 22 5.72 5.04 -4.72
CA MET A 22 7.07 5.15 -5.28
C MET A 22 7.91 6.15 -4.49
N ARG A 23 9.24 6.04 -4.60
CA ARG A 23 10.13 7.11 -4.15
C ARG A 23 9.81 8.41 -4.89
N GLY A 24 9.82 9.53 -4.18
CA GLY A 24 9.53 10.87 -4.69
C GLY A 24 8.07 11.28 -4.62
N THR A 25 7.16 10.36 -4.29
CA THR A 25 5.72 10.65 -4.27
C THR A 25 5.29 11.22 -2.92
N ASP A 26 4.39 12.20 -2.96
CA ASP A 26 3.73 12.71 -1.76
C ASP A 26 2.62 11.76 -1.32
N VAL A 27 2.57 11.46 -0.02
CA VAL A 27 1.63 10.51 0.56
C VAL A 27 1.05 11.04 1.87
N GLU A 28 -0.16 10.58 2.20
CA GLU A 28 -0.74 10.72 3.54
C GLU A 28 -0.87 9.33 4.19
N ILE A 29 -0.05 9.05 5.20
CA ILE A 29 -0.04 7.78 5.92
C ILE A 29 -0.91 7.87 7.16
N LYS A 30 -1.88 6.96 7.26
CA LYS A 30 -2.65 6.72 8.48
C LYS A 30 -2.05 5.55 9.24
N LEU A 31 -1.61 5.78 10.47
CA LEU A 31 -1.19 4.71 11.38
C LEU A 31 -2.37 4.12 12.15
N LEU A 32 -2.24 2.86 12.56
CA LEU A 32 -3.16 2.20 13.50
C LEU A 32 -3.06 2.86 14.87
N GLY A 33 -4.20 3.12 15.53
CA GLY A 33 -4.22 3.70 16.87
C GLY A 33 -3.86 5.18 16.98
N HIS A 34 -3.45 5.84 15.89
CA HIS A 34 -3.14 7.28 15.87
C HIS A 34 -4.24 8.08 15.19
N GLU A 35 -4.54 9.27 15.69
CA GLU A 35 -5.60 10.15 15.16
C GLU A 35 -5.15 11.03 13.99
N SER A 36 -3.88 11.42 13.95
CA SER A 36 -3.31 12.24 12.86
C SER A 36 -3.03 11.42 11.60
N LEU A 37 -2.82 12.14 10.49
CA LEU A 37 -2.23 11.64 9.26
C LEU A 37 -0.80 12.18 9.18
N LEU A 38 0.16 11.32 8.89
CA LEU A 38 1.52 11.74 8.54
C LEU A 38 1.54 12.10 7.06
N LYS A 39 1.95 13.32 6.73
CA LYS A 39 2.06 13.79 5.34
C LYS A 39 3.52 14.00 5.00
N GLY A 40 3.95 13.54 3.84
CA GLY A 40 5.34 13.72 3.44
C GLY A 40 5.68 13.07 2.11
N LYS A 41 6.90 13.31 1.67
CA LYS A 41 7.45 12.75 0.43
C LYS A 41 8.23 11.47 0.73
N VAL A 42 7.92 10.39 0.04
CA VAL A 42 8.62 9.10 0.22
C VAL A 42 10.06 9.21 -0.29
N THR A 43 11.06 9.08 0.57
CA THR A 43 12.47 9.11 0.17
C THR A 43 13.09 7.74 0.03
N THR A 44 12.64 6.76 0.82
CA THR A 44 13.16 5.39 0.82
C THR A 44 12.02 4.40 0.99
N ILE A 45 12.13 3.25 0.32
CA ILE A 45 11.22 2.10 0.46
C ILE A 45 12.10 0.87 0.64
N GLU A 46 11.99 0.25 1.81
CA GLU A 46 12.63 -1.02 2.12
C GLU A 46 11.56 -2.11 2.33
N GLU A 47 11.99 -3.34 2.60
CA GLU A 47 11.11 -4.50 2.70
C GLU A 47 9.96 -4.33 3.72
N TYR A 48 10.22 -3.66 4.85
CA TYR A 48 9.27 -3.55 5.96
C TYR A 48 8.94 -2.12 6.38
N TYR A 49 9.55 -1.12 5.75
CA TYR A 49 9.35 0.27 6.12
C TYR A 49 9.56 1.22 4.94
N CYS A 50 9.02 2.43 5.07
CA CYS A 50 9.40 3.56 4.23
C CYS A 50 9.93 4.71 5.09
N VAL A 51 10.64 5.63 4.43
CA VAL A 51 11.07 6.89 5.04
C VAL A 51 10.36 8.04 4.32
N LEU A 52 9.82 8.98 5.11
CA LEU A 52 9.19 10.20 4.63
C LEU A 52 10.04 11.41 5.01
N ASP A 53 10.22 12.33 4.06
CA ASP A 53 10.52 13.73 4.39
C ASP A 53 9.20 14.42 4.74
N VAL A 54 9.06 14.89 5.97
CA VAL A 54 7.86 15.53 6.48
C VAL A 54 8.10 17.04 6.56
N GLU A 55 7.27 17.79 5.85
CA GLU A 55 7.18 19.24 6.01
C GLU A 55 6.30 19.53 7.24
N GLY A 56 6.92 19.91 8.35
CA GLY A 56 6.24 20.36 9.56
C GLY A 56 6.21 21.89 9.66
N ASP A 57 5.66 22.41 10.75
CA ASP A 57 5.64 23.86 11.07
C ASP A 57 7.05 24.43 11.40
N GLY A 58 8.11 23.62 11.28
CA GLY A 58 9.50 23.95 11.54
C GLY A 58 10.43 23.32 10.50
N ASP A 59 11.64 22.96 10.90
CA ASP A 59 12.61 22.36 9.97
C ASP A 59 12.12 21.00 9.43
N PRO A 60 12.36 20.69 8.15
CA PRO A 60 12.06 19.37 7.60
C PRO A 60 12.74 18.26 8.40
N TYR A 61 12.00 17.21 8.69
CA TYR A 61 12.53 16.04 9.41
C TYR A 61 12.13 14.74 8.71
N GLN A 62 12.90 13.69 8.98
CA GLN A 62 12.65 12.37 8.41
C GLN A 62 11.93 11.47 9.40
N VAL A 63 10.91 10.77 8.91
CA VAL A 63 10.16 9.77 9.68
C VAL A 63 10.30 8.41 9.02
N THR A 64 10.78 7.43 9.78
CA THR A 64 10.73 6.02 9.37
C THR A 64 9.42 5.42 9.82
N VAL A 65 8.66 4.83 8.88
CA VAL A 65 7.35 4.25 9.14
C VAL A 65 7.37 2.77 8.83
N ASN A 66 7.14 1.94 9.85
CA ASN A 66 7.00 0.49 9.69
C ASN A 66 5.64 0.15 9.05
N PHE A 67 5.65 -0.66 8.00
CA PHE A 67 4.44 -1.08 7.29
C PHE A 67 3.45 -1.87 8.14
N ALA A 68 3.91 -2.55 9.20
CA ALA A 68 3.04 -3.25 10.13
C ALA A 68 2.12 -2.29 10.91
N GLU A 69 2.56 -1.04 11.13
CA GLU A 69 1.84 -0.01 11.87
C GLU A 69 0.90 0.82 10.97
N ILE A 70 1.06 0.71 9.65
CA ILE A 70 0.26 1.46 8.69
C ILE A 70 -1.12 0.83 8.58
N LYS A 71 -2.14 1.69 8.67
CA LYS A 71 -3.52 1.35 8.36
C LYS A 71 -3.80 1.46 6.87
N TYR A 72 -3.53 2.64 6.30
CA TYR A 72 -3.60 2.90 4.87
C TYR A 72 -2.71 4.08 4.50
N ILE A 73 -2.40 4.18 3.22
CA ILE A 73 -1.64 5.27 2.59
C ILE A 73 -2.54 5.87 1.52
N ARG A 74 -2.82 7.16 1.60
CA ARG A 74 -3.46 7.91 0.52
C ARG A 74 -2.41 8.55 -0.35
N HIS A 75 -2.71 8.62 -1.64
CA HIS A 75 -1.80 9.12 -2.65
C HIS A 75 -2.60 9.44 -3.93
N GLU A 76 -1.95 10.05 -4.90
CA GLU A 76 -2.50 10.18 -6.26
C GLU A 76 -2.61 8.82 -6.95
N GLU A 77 -3.30 8.75 -8.09
CA GLU A 77 -3.40 7.50 -8.85
C GLU A 77 -2.00 7.00 -9.24
N PHE A 78 -1.62 5.85 -8.70
CA PHE A 78 -0.45 5.15 -9.18
C PHE A 78 -0.86 4.17 -10.26
N VAL A 79 -0.03 4.14 -11.30
CA VAL A 79 0.03 3.06 -12.27
C VAL A 79 0.27 1.76 -11.51
N SER A 80 -0.49 0.72 -11.85
CA SER A 80 -0.41 -0.58 -11.18
C SER A 80 1.03 -1.16 -11.23
N VAL A 81 1.40 -2.08 -10.32
CA VAL A 81 2.73 -2.75 -10.36
C VAL A 81 2.96 -3.40 -11.72
N GLU A 82 1.88 -3.96 -12.19
CA GLU A 82 1.62 -4.63 -13.44
C GLU A 82 1.98 -3.74 -14.65
N GLU A 83 1.36 -2.58 -14.77
CA GLU A 83 1.64 -1.61 -15.84
C GLU A 83 3.03 -0.96 -15.72
N ARG A 84 3.66 -0.99 -14.54
CA ARG A 84 5.04 -0.51 -14.33
C ARG A 84 6.11 -1.53 -14.75
N SER A 85 5.73 -2.79 -15.00
CA SER A 85 6.66 -3.85 -15.38
C SER A 85 6.71 -3.99 -16.92
N PRO A 86 7.88 -3.77 -17.56
CA PRO A 86 7.99 -3.84 -19.02
C PRO A 86 7.82 -5.26 -19.60
N ASN A 87 7.81 -6.29 -18.76
CA ASN A 87 7.57 -7.69 -19.17
C ASN A 87 6.23 -8.23 -18.66
N TYR A 88 5.32 -7.34 -18.27
CA TYR A 88 4.04 -7.74 -17.73
C TYR A 88 3.16 -8.41 -18.79
N THR A 89 2.65 -9.59 -18.48
CA THR A 89 1.76 -10.37 -19.34
C THR A 89 0.34 -10.40 -18.77
N LEU A 90 -0.64 -10.77 -19.60
CA LEU A 90 -2.03 -10.96 -19.15
C LEU A 90 -2.16 -12.07 -18.08
N GLU A 91 -1.22 -13.02 -18.03
CA GLU A 91 -1.19 -14.06 -16.99
C GLU A 91 -0.79 -13.50 -15.62
N ASP A 92 0.01 -12.43 -15.60
CA ASP A 92 0.41 -11.71 -14.39
C ASP A 92 -0.73 -10.82 -13.83
N LYS A 93 -1.84 -10.66 -14.56
CA LYS A 93 -3.02 -9.84 -14.19
C LYS A 93 -3.95 -10.48 -13.18
N LYS A 94 -3.71 -11.74 -12.84
CA LYS A 94 -4.41 -12.37 -11.74
C LYS A 94 -3.84 -11.81 -10.44
N THR A 95 -4.69 -11.08 -9.72
CA THR A 95 -4.49 -10.82 -8.29
C THR A 95 -4.16 -12.15 -7.63
N SER A 96 -3.02 -12.19 -6.94
CA SER A 96 -2.40 -13.48 -6.64
C SER A 96 -3.08 -14.23 -5.48
N PHE A 97 -4.18 -13.71 -4.92
CA PHE A 97 -4.67 -14.15 -3.61
C PHE A 97 -6.19 -14.30 -3.49
N VAL A 98 -6.99 -13.23 -3.45
CA VAL A 98 -8.39 -13.32 -2.96
C VAL A 98 -9.39 -12.54 -3.80
N PHE A 99 -9.05 -11.34 -4.29
CA PHE A 99 -10.05 -10.42 -4.88
C PHE A 99 -9.81 -10.18 -6.35
N GLU A 100 -10.85 -10.00 -7.16
CA GLU A 100 -10.70 -9.65 -8.57
C GLU A 100 -10.48 -8.14 -8.78
N ILE A 101 -9.76 -7.75 -9.84
CA ILE A 101 -9.66 -6.33 -10.22
C ILE A 101 -11.06 -5.81 -10.60
N GLY A 102 -11.44 -4.67 -10.03
CA GLY A 102 -12.77 -4.06 -10.17
C GLY A 102 -13.78 -4.55 -9.14
N GLU A 103 -13.44 -5.57 -8.34
CA GLU A 103 -14.33 -6.06 -7.28
C GLU A 103 -14.60 -4.98 -6.24
N LYS A 104 -15.87 -4.85 -5.83
CA LYS A 104 -16.28 -3.95 -4.77
C LYS A 104 -16.06 -4.64 -3.42
N ILE A 105 -15.26 -4.01 -2.56
CA ILE A 105 -14.92 -4.56 -1.24
C ILE A 105 -15.25 -3.58 -0.09
N ALA A 106 -15.55 -4.12 1.09
CA ALA A 106 -15.65 -3.37 2.33
C ALA A 106 -14.61 -3.84 3.36
N CYS A 107 -13.47 -3.15 3.42
CA CYS A 107 -12.41 -3.37 4.39
C CYS A 107 -12.85 -2.97 5.79
N THR A 108 -12.83 -3.91 6.74
CA THR A 108 -12.99 -3.64 8.17
C THR A 108 -11.62 -3.69 8.83
N PHE A 109 -11.24 -2.60 9.50
CA PHE A 109 -9.95 -2.47 10.18
C PHE A 109 -10.03 -3.00 11.61
N LYS A 110 -8.88 -3.31 12.21
CA LYS A 110 -8.76 -3.75 13.61
C LYS A 110 -9.33 -2.75 14.63
N ASP A 111 -9.39 -1.47 14.29
CA ASP A 111 -10.01 -0.43 15.11
C ASP A 111 -11.54 -0.29 14.89
N GLY A 112 -12.17 -1.24 14.18
CA GLY A 112 -13.60 -1.27 13.89
C GLY A 112 -14.05 -0.32 12.78
N LYS A 113 -13.20 0.62 12.33
CA LYS A 113 -13.53 1.52 11.22
C LYS A 113 -13.61 0.74 9.92
N ARG A 114 -14.32 1.29 8.93
CA ARG A 114 -14.52 0.66 7.61
C ARG A 114 -14.09 1.56 6.47
N MET A 115 -13.67 0.95 5.37
CA MET A 115 -13.38 1.63 4.10
C MET A 115 -13.92 0.78 2.95
N LYS A 116 -14.65 1.41 2.03
CA LYS A 116 -15.20 0.76 0.85
C LYS A 116 -14.54 1.29 -0.41
N GLY A 117 -14.40 0.43 -1.41
CA GLY A 117 -13.87 0.80 -2.71
C GLY A 117 -13.82 -0.35 -3.69
N PHE A 118 -13.21 -0.07 -4.84
CA PHE A 118 -13.01 -1.01 -5.92
C PHE A 118 -11.54 -1.41 -5.97
N VAL A 119 -11.26 -2.70 -6.08
CA VAL A 119 -9.89 -3.24 -6.15
C VAL A 119 -9.24 -2.81 -7.47
N LEU A 120 -8.05 -2.22 -7.37
CA LEU A 120 -7.22 -1.88 -8.52
C LEU A 120 -6.03 -2.84 -8.67
N SER A 121 -5.47 -3.29 -7.55
CA SER A 121 -4.42 -4.32 -7.49
C SER A 121 -4.39 -4.93 -6.09
N GLU A 122 -3.90 -6.17 -5.98
CA GLU A 122 -3.72 -6.88 -4.72
C GLU A 122 -2.29 -7.45 -4.65
N GLY A 123 -1.58 -7.14 -3.58
CA GLY A 123 -0.31 -7.76 -3.24
C GLY A 123 -0.41 -8.69 -2.03
N ALA A 124 0.69 -9.38 -1.70
CA ALA A 124 0.74 -10.25 -0.53
C ALA A 124 0.41 -9.50 0.79
N TYR A 125 0.80 -8.23 0.88
CA TYR A 125 0.69 -7.42 2.11
C TYR A 125 -0.28 -6.24 2.01
N TYR A 126 -0.81 -5.94 0.82
CA TYR A 126 -1.63 -4.75 0.60
C TYR A 126 -2.82 -4.99 -0.33
N LEU A 127 -3.80 -4.10 -0.26
CA LEU A 127 -4.87 -3.90 -1.24
C LEU A 127 -4.79 -2.47 -1.75
N TYR A 128 -4.67 -2.30 -3.06
CA TYR A 128 -4.76 -1.00 -3.70
C TYR A 128 -6.18 -0.80 -4.22
N ILE A 129 -6.86 0.23 -3.73
CA ILE A 129 -8.25 0.49 -4.05
C ILE A 129 -8.48 1.92 -4.51
N LYS A 130 -9.52 2.09 -5.32
CA LYS A 130 -10.22 3.37 -5.48
C LYS A 130 -11.40 3.41 -4.53
N THR A 131 -11.37 4.29 -3.55
CA THR A 131 -12.50 4.49 -2.63
C THR A 131 -13.74 4.98 -3.38
N GLU A 132 -14.93 4.76 -2.83
CA GLU A 132 -16.19 5.29 -3.41
C GLU A 132 -16.20 6.83 -3.52
N LYS A 133 -15.34 7.51 -2.74
CA LYS A 133 -15.15 8.97 -2.80
C LYS A 133 -14.12 9.42 -3.83
N GLY A 134 -13.58 8.51 -4.64
CA GLY A 134 -12.61 8.81 -5.70
C GLY A 134 -11.14 8.84 -5.26
N ASN A 135 -10.83 8.73 -3.97
CA ASN A 135 -9.45 8.70 -3.48
C ASN A 135 -8.78 7.34 -3.74
N PHE A 136 -7.47 7.37 -4.00
CA PHE A 136 -6.64 6.20 -4.16
C PHE A 136 -5.95 5.85 -2.84
N CYS A 137 -6.08 4.60 -2.42
CA CYS A 137 -5.59 4.13 -1.13
C CYS A 137 -4.87 2.79 -1.26
N THR A 138 -3.67 2.70 -0.70
CA THR A 138 -3.00 1.43 -0.40
C THR A 138 -3.31 1.04 1.05
N ILE A 139 -4.12 0.01 1.24
CA ILE A 139 -4.51 -0.55 2.55
C ILE A 139 -3.55 -1.68 2.89
N MET A 140 -2.98 -1.67 4.09
CA MET A 140 -2.17 -2.79 4.57
C MET A 140 -3.07 -3.91 5.11
N LYS A 141 -2.86 -5.14 4.63
CA LYS A 141 -3.64 -6.31 5.08
C LYS A 141 -3.44 -6.60 6.57
N SER A 142 -2.27 -6.28 7.12
CA SER A 142 -1.99 -6.36 8.56
C SER A 142 -2.92 -5.50 9.41
N ALA A 143 -3.54 -4.47 8.83
CA ALA A 143 -4.47 -3.57 9.52
C ALA A 143 -5.92 -4.05 9.51
N LEU A 144 -6.25 -5.09 8.73
CA LEU A 144 -7.60 -5.64 8.63
C LEU A 144 -7.91 -6.57 9.80
N SER A 145 -9.19 -6.62 10.20
CA SER A 145 -9.69 -7.64 11.14
C SER A 145 -9.76 -9.01 10.43
N GLY A 146 -9.65 -10.12 11.19
CA GLY A 146 -9.58 -11.50 10.66
C GLY A 146 -10.76 -11.99 9.80
N SER A 147 -11.81 -11.19 9.64
CA SER A 147 -12.92 -11.33 8.68
C SER A 147 -12.75 -10.39 7.47
N GLY A 148 -11.51 -10.19 7.04
CA GLY A 148 -11.06 -9.09 6.17
C GLY A 148 -11.78 -9.01 4.82
N ALA A 149 -12.24 -7.80 4.50
CA ALA A 149 -12.92 -7.40 3.26
C ALA A 149 -14.10 -8.32 2.87
N ASN A 150 -15.29 -8.00 3.38
CA ASN A 150 -16.53 -8.63 2.92
C ASN A 150 -17.16 -7.81 1.79
N ILE A 151 -17.90 -8.48 0.92
CA ILE A 151 -18.73 -7.88 -0.14
C ILE A 151 -19.89 -7.10 0.49
#